data_AF-A0A2X3WLQ3-F1
#
_entry.id   AF-A0A2X3WLQ3-F1
#
_cell.length_a   1.000
_cell.length_b   1.000
_cell.length_c   1.000
_cell.angle_alpha   90.00
_cell.angle_beta   90.00
_cell.angle_gamma   90.00
#
_symmetry.space_group_name_H-M   'P 1'
#
loop_
_entity.id
_entity.type
_entity.pdbx_description
1 polymer ?
#
loop_
_entity_poly.entity_id
_entity_poly.type
_entity_poly.pdbx_seq_one_letter_code
_entity_poly.pdbx_strand_id
1 'polypeptide(L)'
;MARTKNRYRKETIIEEVSLQTYRTGIYIRLSKERTETWRNKSQSLETQESLARAFAKEKGLTVTKCYIDYEYSGTTFNRPAYQDMMEDIKKGIINCILIRDLSRLGRNYIEMGRLIDKVFPFLGVRLISINDNLDTLNGLEDKKSFEVEINNLVNDLYSKDISKKVMTYHIQQASQGYYIGTSAPYGYRIDRNEAGARLVIDNQVRPILEFVFQEAIEGKSMPQITAELNRREIAVPHSYRKTGQLYRSEQDTKRWQAGNLLRLIKMPVYRGGLVQRTRNKSLSEDDYIYFENAQEAYISKDDYEKILQYSASRKSVKKTDRVKTPNRYKGLIYGKTKSTQMVRKRRHFSNNKSDYDYYYFMDYHYDSETAERKTVYISENALDKIVVELIQSEMKRLGTVETLLPRLESKKENCLKIYQKQLRGHQGSIVQWNAELSDLYAAFSLNRSKREDYLSKKKEINSKIKTISQELAQCETSIKQIEEEHSKQVNWVRHLAKSSNQAVLTAELLNALIERIEVDVDKTVTVTFNCRIGGDKHD
;
A
#
# COMPACT_ATOMS: atom_id res chain seq x y z
N MET A 1 -42.19 -58.60 27.22
CA MET A 1 -40.92 -59.10 26.65
C MET A 1 -41.07 -59.24 25.14
N ALA A 2 -40.08 -58.75 24.41
CA ALA A 2 -39.72 -58.96 22.99
C ALA A 2 -40.83 -58.92 21.90
N ARG A 3 -40.93 -57.79 21.19
CA ARG A 3 -41.52 -57.66 19.85
C ARG A 3 -40.42 -57.30 18.84
N THR A 4 -40.09 -58.22 17.93
CA THR A 4 -39.40 -58.00 16.64
C THR A 4 -39.52 -59.32 15.87
N LYS A 5 -39.75 -59.40 14.55
CA LYS A 5 -39.05 -58.76 13.43
C LYS A 5 -39.88 -59.04 12.16
N ASN A 6 -39.74 -58.21 11.12
CA ASN A 6 -40.23 -58.40 9.74
C ASN A 6 -41.69 -58.06 9.42
N ARG A 7 -42.00 -56.75 9.42
CA ARG A 7 -42.93 -56.19 8.44
C ARG A 7 -42.34 -54.86 7.97
N TYR A 8 -42.23 -54.68 6.65
CA TYR A 8 -41.64 -53.54 5.93
C TYR A 8 -40.12 -53.56 5.72
N ARG A 9 -39.67 -54.46 4.84
CA ARG A 9 -38.50 -54.19 4.00
C ARG A 9 -38.98 -53.27 2.88
N LYS A 10 -38.91 -51.95 3.09
CA LYS A 10 -38.98 -50.98 1.98
C LYS A 10 -37.58 -50.93 1.41
N GLU A 11 -37.44 -51.33 0.15
CA GLU A 11 -36.26 -51.10 -0.66
C GLU A 11 -35.88 -49.62 -0.52
N THR A 12 -34.69 -49.38 0.02
CA THR A 12 -34.07 -48.07 -0.08
C THR A 12 -33.77 -47.89 -1.56
N ILE A 13 -34.64 -47.16 -2.25
CA ILE A 13 -34.25 -46.48 -3.48
C ILE A 13 -33.17 -45.50 -3.02
N ILE A 14 -31.93 -45.95 -3.14
CA ILE A 14 -30.79 -45.05 -3.19
C ILE A 14 -31.05 -44.28 -4.49
N GLU A 15 -31.59 -43.06 -4.39
CA GLU A 15 -31.39 -42.10 -5.46
C GLU A 15 -29.87 -41.90 -5.51
N GLU A 16 -29.22 -42.68 -6.38
CA GLU A 16 -27.90 -42.34 -6.88
C GLU A 16 -28.01 -40.88 -7.34
N VAL A 17 -27.36 -39.97 -6.60
CA VAL A 17 -27.05 -38.67 -7.14
C VAL A 17 -26.21 -38.96 -8.37
N SER A 18 -26.86 -38.93 -9.54
CA SER A 18 -26.15 -39.09 -10.80
C SER A 18 -25.03 -38.06 -10.76
N LEU A 19 -23.78 -38.51 -10.77
CA LEU A 19 -22.63 -37.66 -11.06
C LEU A 19 -22.91 -37.07 -12.44
N GLN A 20 -23.56 -35.92 -12.48
CA GLN A 20 -24.02 -35.30 -13.71
C GLN A 20 -22.75 -34.90 -14.44
N THR A 21 -22.33 -35.76 -15.36
CA THR A 21 -21.05 -35.63 -16.03
C THR A 21 -21.20 -34.47 -17.00
N TYR A 22 -20.67 -33.31 -16.62
CA TYR A 22 -20.73 -32.11 -17.45
C TYR A 22 -19.90 -32.34 -18.71
N ARG A 23 -20.56 -32.31 -19.86
CA ARG A 23 -19.96 -32.34 -21.20
C ARG A 23 -19.48 -30.94 -21.53
N THR A 24 -18.21 -30.70 -21.29
CA THR A 24 -17.60 -29.36 -21.32
C THR A 24 -16.96 -29.07 -22.68
N GLY A 25 -17.37 -27.95 -23.28
CA GLY A 25 -16.66 -27.32 -24.39
C GLY A 25 -15.62 -26.33 -23.87
N ILE A 26 -14.36 -26.43 -24.32
CA ILE A 26 -13.34 -25.42 -24.02
C ILE A 26 -13.32 -24.41 -25.17
N TYR A 27 -13.49 -23.13 -24.87
CA TYR A 27 -13.42 -22.07 -25.88
C TYR A 27 -12.18 -21.19 -25.69
N ILE A 28 -11.36 -21.11 -26.74
CA ILE A 28 -10.09 -20.35 -26.76
C ILE A 28 -10.13 -19.35 -27.91
N ARG A 29 -9.75 -18.10 -27.63
CA ARG A 29 -9.68 -17.03 -28.63
C ARG A 29 -8.34 -16.30 -28.58
N LEU A 30 -7.73 -16.11 -29.75
CA LEU A 30 -6.52 -15.30 -29.93
C LEU A 30 -6.86 -14.05 -30.74
N SER A 31 -6.70 -12.87 -30.14
CA SER A 31 -7.00 -11.58 -30.78
C SER A 31 -5.84 -11.10 -31.67
N LYS A 32 -6.19 -10.47 -32.80
CA LYS A 32 -5.28 -9.87 -33.79
C LYS A 32 -4.37 -8.74 -33.26
N GLU A 33 -4.71 -8.12 -32.12
CA GLU A 33 -4.00 -6.96 -31.55
C GLU A 33 -2.65 -7.27 -30.87
N ARG A 34 -2.26 -8.55 -30.68
CA ARG A 34 -0.91 -8.87 -30.15
C ARG A 34 0.05 -9.11 -31.32
N THR A 35 0.79 -8.07 -31.70
CA THR A 35 2.03 -8.18 -32.48
C THR A 35 3.13 -8.84 -31.66
N GLU A 36 3.03 -10.17 -31.48
CA GLU A 36 4.15 -10.98 -31.03
C GLU A 36 4.55 -11.91 -32.17
N THR A 37 5.83 -11.82 -32.53
CA THR A 37 6.54 -12.48 -33.63
C THR A 37 6.22 -13.98 -33.77
N TRP A 38 6.15 -14.41 -35.03
CA TRP A 38 5.65 -15.69 -35.58
C TRP A 38 6.30 -17.02 -35.13
N ARG A 39 6.91 -17.11 -33.93
CA ARG A 39 7.49 -18.37 -33.41
C ARG A 39 6.87 -18.92 -32.11
N ASN A 40 6.03 -18.16 -31.40
CA ASN A 40 5.45 -18.58 -30.10
C ASN A 40 3.94 -18.90 -30.13
N LYS A 41 3.29 -18.88 -31.31
CA LYS A 41 1.83 -19.04 -31.44
C LYS A 41 1.34 -20.44 -31.02
N SER A 42 2.07 -21.50 -31.38
CA SER A 42 1.74 -22.89 -31.02
C SER A 42 1.90 -23.15 -29.52
N GLN A 43 3.00 -22.70 -28.92
CA GLN A 43 3.29 -22.92 -27.51
C GLN A 43 2.29 -22.22 -26.57
N SER A 44 1.78 -21.03 -26.95
CA SER A 44 0.79 -20.29 -26.16
C SER A 44 -0.61 -20.91 -26.18
N LEU A 45 -0.98 -21.59 -27.27
CA LEU A 45 -2.29 -22.25 -27.41
C LEU A 45 -2.31 -23.60 -26.68
N GLU A 46 -1.27 -24.41 -26.89
CA GLU A 46 -1.09 -25.69 -26.19
C GLU A 46 -1.07 -25.49 -24.67
N THR A 47 -0.41 -24.43 -24.20
CA THR A 47 -0.39 -24.08 -22.78
C THR A 47 -1.78 -23.69 -22.26
N GLN A 48 -2.56 -22.92 -23.05
CA GLN A 48 -3.93 -22.52 -22.66
C GLN A 48 -4.89 -23.70 -22.64
N GLU A 49 -4.80 -24.57 -23.64
CA GLU A 49 -5.61 -25.79 -23.71
C GLU A 49 -5.24 -26.76 -22.59
N SER A 50 -3.94 -26.98 -22.35
CA SER A 50 -3.44 -27.83 -21.27
C SER A 50 -3.89 -27.35 -19.89
N LEU A 51 -3.84 -26.04 -19.64
CA LEU A 51 -4.31 -25.45 -18.39
C LEU A 51 -5.82 -25.65 -18.21
N ALA A 52 -6.61 -25.40 -19.28
CA ALA A 52 -8.05 -25.60 -19.23
C ALA A 52 -8.45 -27.07 -19.04
N ARG A 53 -7.73 -28.01 -19.68
CA ARG A 53 -7.93 -29.45 -19.49
C ARG A 53 -7.53 -29.91 -18.08
N ALA A 54 -6.44 -29.38 -17.53
CA ALA A 54 -6.03 -29.66 -16.16
C ALA A 54 -7.08 -29.19 -15.15
N PHE A 55 -7.59 -27.97 -15.34
CA PHE A 55 -8.67 -27.42 -14.52
C PHE A 55 -9.97 -28.22 -14.64
N ALA A 56 -10.35 -28.61 -15.86
CA ALA A 56 -11.52 -29.47 -16.08
C ALA A 56 -11.39 -30.81 -15.35
N LYS A 57 -10.21 -31.43 -15.38
CA LYS A 57 -9.92 -32.69 -14.68
C LYS A 57 -10.03 -32.54 -13.15
N GLU A 58 -9.50 -31.46 -12.60
CA GLU A 58 -9.59 -31.15 -11.16
C GLU A 58 -11.05 -30.97 -10.70
N LYS A 59 -11.89 -30.37 -11.53
CA LYS A 59 -13.31 -30.12 -11.24
C LYS A 59 -14.25 -31.26 -11.63
N GLY A 60 -13.73 -32.40 -12.08
CA GLY A 60 -14.54 -33.56 -12.49
C GLY A 60 -15.37 -33.32 -13.75
N LEU A 61 -14.94 -32.42 -14.63
CA LEU A 61 -15.62 -32.07 -15.89
C LEU A 61 -15.10 -32.93 -17.05
N THR A 62 -16.00 -33.37 -17.93
CA THR A 62 -15.62 -34.19 -19.11
C THR A 62 -15.50 -33.30 -20.35
N VAL A 63 -14.26 -33.03 -20.77
CA VAL A 63 -13.98 -32.22 -21.95
C VAL A 63 -14.40 -32.96 -23.22
N THR A 64 -15.42 -32.44 -23.91
CA THR A 64 -16.00 -33.06 -25.11
C THR A 64 -15.37 -32.55 -26.40
N LYS A 65 -15.18 -31.22 -26.52
CA LYS A 65 -14.63 -30.57 -27.72
C LYS A 65 -13.94 -29.26 -27.35
N CYS A 66 -12.91 -28.89 -28.13
CA CYS A 66 -12.23 -27.61 -28.02
C CYS A 66 -12.54 -26.76 -29.25
N TYR A 67 -12.95 -25.52 -29.03
CA TYR A 67 -13.34 -24.55 -30.05
C TYR A 67 -12.32 -23.41 -30.05
N ILE A 68 -11.66 -23.18 -31.18
CA ILE A 68 -10.54 -22.25 -31.27
C ILE A 68 -10.81 -21.24 -32.39
N ASP A 69 -10.93 -19.96 -32.02
CA ASP A 69 -11.03 -18.85 -32.96
C ASP A 69 -9.68 -18.11 -33.09
N TYR A 70 -9.13 -18.08 -34.31
CA TYR A 70 -7.88 -17.38 -34.65
C TYR A 70 -8.13 -16.02 -35.31
N GLU A 71 -7.47 -14.97 -34.82
CA GLU A 71 -7.47 -13.62 -35.42
C GLU A 71 -8.84 -12.88 -35.42
N TYR A 72 -9.81 -13.35 -34.64
CA TYR A 72 -11.12 -12.72 -34.51
C TYR A 72 -11.18 -11.63 -33.42
N SER A 73 -11.80 -10.49 -33.76
CA SER A 73 -12.06 -9.40 -32.83
C SER A 73 -13.09 -9.81 -31.76
N GLY A 74 -12.87 -9.33 -30.54
CA GLY A 74 -13.82 -9.49 -29.42
C GLY A 74 -15.12 -8.70 -29.59
N THR A 75 -15.22 -7.80 -30.57
CA THR A 75 -16.36 -6.90 -30.78
C THR A 75 -17.51 -7.50 -31.59
N THR A 76 -17.31 -8.65 -32.23
CA THR A 76 -18.30 -9.27 -33.13
C THR A 76 -18.52 -10.73 -32.75
N PHE A 77 -19.77 -11.19 -32.71
CA PHE A 77 -20.16 -12.57 -32.38
C PHE A 77 -20.30 -13.49 -33.60
N ASN A 78 -20.13 -12.97 -34.81
CA ASN A 78 -20.06 -13.75 -36.04
C ASN A 78 -18.69 -14.42 -36.18
N ARG A 79 -18.47 -15.50 -35.41
CA ARG A 79 -17.21 -16.26 -35.42
C ARG A 79 -17.49 -17.76 -35.62
N PRO A 80 -16.70 -18.45 -36.45
CA PRO A 80 -16.98 -19.83 -36.82
C PRO A 80 -16.90 -20.79 -35.62
N ALA A 81 -15.85 -20.75 -34.79
CA ALA A 81 -15.74 -21.71 -33.68
C ALA A 81 -16.72 -21.40 -32.54
N TYR A 82 -17.07 -20.12 -32.34
CA TYR A 82 -18.13 -19.71 -31.44
C TYR A 82 -19.51 -20.18 -31.91
N GLN A 83 -19.82 -20.06 -33.21
CA GLN A 83 -21.09 -20.55 -33.77
C GLN A 83 -21.20 -22.07 -33.67
N ASP A 84 -20.11 -22.78 -33.96
CA ASP A 84 -20.03 -24.23 -33.84
C ASP A 84 -20.29 -24.68 -32.38
N MET A 85 -19.69 -23.99 -31.41
CA MET A 85 -19.97 -24.21 -29.98
C MET A 85 -21.43 -23.95 -29.63
N MET A 86 -22.01 -22.86 -30.11
CA MET A 86 -23.41 -22.51 -29.85
C MET A 86 -24.39 -23.48 -30.50
N GLU A 87 -24.04 -24.07 -31.64
CA GLU A 87 -24.82 -25.12 -32.28
C GLU A 87 -24.73 -26.44 -31.51
N ASP A 88 -23.53 -26.82 -31.04
CA ASP A 88 -23.32 -28.01 -30.21
C ASP A 88 -24.02 -27.87 -28.85
N ILE A 89 -24.17 -26.66 -28.31
CA ILE A 89 -25.03 -26.36 -27.16
C ILE A 89 -26.50 -26.61 -27.48
N LYS A 90 -27.00 -26.09 -28.62
CA LYS A 90 -28.40 -26.25 -29.03
C LYS A 90 -28.78 -27.70 -29.30
N LYS A 91 -27.84 -28.49 -29.85
CA LYS A 91 -27.98 -29.93 -30.06
C LYS A 91 -27.83 -30.74 -28.76
N GLY A 92 -27.50 -30.09 -27.64
CA GLY A 92 -27.27 -30.73 -26.34
C GLY A 92 -26.00 -31.56 -26.28
N ILE A 93 -25.07 -31.42 -27.23
CA ILE A 93 -23.80 -32.15 -27.28
C ILE A 93 -22.91 -31.70 -26.11
N ILE A 94 -22.91 -30.40 -25.78
CA ILE A 94 -22.25 -29.85 -24.59
C ILE A 94 -23.26 -29.15 -23.67
N ASN A 95 -23.02 -29.22 -22.37
CA ASN A 95 -23.84 -28.57 -21.33
C ASN A 95 -23.00 -27.71 -20.37
N CYS A 96 -21.71 -27.55 -20.66
CA CYS A 96 -20.81 -26.68 -19.91
C CYS A 96 -19.82 -25.99 -20.86
N ILE A 97 -19.53 -24.71 -20.60
CA ILE A 97 -18.54 -23.93 -21.32
C ILE A 97 -17.42 -23.56 -20.33
N LEU A 98 -16.18 -23.86 -20.70
CA LEU A 98 -14.99 -23.47 -19.96
C LEU A 98 -14.17 -22.45 -20.75
N ILE A 99 -13.95 -21.28 -20.16
CA ILE A 99 -13.13 -20.20 -20.72
C ILE A 99 -12.08 -19.74 -19.73
N ARG A 100 -11.02 -19.13 -20.25
CA ARG A 100 -9.96 -18.56 -19.41
C ARG A 100 -10.40 -17.29 -18.67
N ASP A 101 -11.04 -16.39 -19.41
CA ASP A 101 -11.52 -15.08 -18.94
C ASP A 101 -12.75 -14.67 -19.76
N LEU A 102 -13.65 -13.87 -19.20
CA LEU A 102 -14.89 -13.42 -19.84
C LEU A 102 -14.64 -12.64 -21.15
N SER A 103 -13.46 -12.02 -21.27
CA SER A 103 -13.06 -11.31 -22.48
C SER A 103 -12.95 -12.23 -23.70
N ARG A 104 -12.86 -13.56 -23.51
CA ARG A 104 -12.84 -14.54 -24.60
C ARG A 104 -14.17 -14.58 -25.35
N LEU A 105 -15.30 -14.58 -24.65
CA LEU A 105 -16.63 -14.65 -25.28
C LEU A 105 -16.96 -13.37 -26.07
N GLY A 106 -16.80 -12.19 -25.49
CA GLY A 106 -17.07 -10.93 -26.18
C GLY A 106 -16.70 -9.69 -25.38
N ARG A 107 -16.50 -8.57 -26.10
CA ARG A 107 -16.27 -7.22 -25.54
C ARG A 107 -17.57 -6.40 -25.44
N ASN A 108 -18.66 -6.82 -26.08
CA ASN A 108 -19.98 -6.17 -25.98
C ASN A 108 -20.76 -6.68 -24.77
N TYR A 109 -20.69 -5.92 -23.68
CA TYR A 109 -21.19 -6.29 -22.36
C TYR A 109 -22.71 -6.51 -22.30
N ILE A 110 -23.50 -5.73 -23.04
CA ILE A 110 -24.97 -5.83 -23.01
C ILE A 110 -25.43 -7.18 -23.57
N GLU A 111 -24.81 -7.63 -24.66
CA GLU A 111 -25.10 -8.94 -25.24
C GLU A 111 -24.51 -10.08 -24.40
N MET A 112 -23.33 -9.88 -23.80
CA MET A 112 -22.70 -10.85 -22.92
C MET A 112 -23.51 -11.12 -21.65
N GLY A 113 -23.95 -10.07 -20.95
CA GLY A 113 -24.83 -10.19 -19.79
C GLY A 113 -26.13 -10.90 -20.16
N ARG A 114 -26.76 -10.53 -21.29
CA ARG A 114 -27.96 -11.23 -21.79
C ARG A 114 -27.73 -12.73 -22.03
N LEU A 115 -26.59 -13.10 -22.62
CA LEU A 115 -26.26 -14.50 -22.89
C LEU A 115 -26.07 -15.30 -21.60
N ILE A 116 -25.32 -14.74 -20.64
CA ILE A 116 -25.00 -15.41 -19.37
C ILE A 116 -26.21 -15.47 -18.44
N ASP A 117 -27.03 -14.41 -18.38
CA ASP A 117 -28.14 -14.32 -17.43
C ASP A 117 -29.43 -14.96 -17.93
N LYS A 118 -29.66 -14.98 -19.25
CA LYS A 118 -30.92 -15.44 -19.84
C LYS A 118 -30.75 -16.65 -20.72
N VAL A 119 -29.77 -16.67 -21.62
CA VAL A 119 -29.68 -17.69 -22.68
C VAL A 119 -29.06 -18.99 -22.18
N PHE A 120 -27.90 -18.94 -21.52
CA PHE A 120 -27.25 -20.15 -21.00
C PHE A 120 -28.05 -20.85 -19.90
N PRO A 121 -28.65 -20.15 -18.92
CA PRO A 121 -29.51 -20.78 -17.92
C PRO A 121 -30.77 -21.40 -18.54
N PHE A 122 -31.37 -20.71 -19.52
CA PHE A 122 -32.53 -21.24 -20.26
C PHE A 122 -32.20 -22.52 -21.04
N LEU A 123 -30.98 -22.63 -21.55
CA LEU A 123 -30.47 -23.81 -22.24
C LEU A 123 -29.86 -24.86 -21.30
N GLY A 124 -29.87 -24.63 -19.98
CA GLY A 124 -29.29 -25.55 -18.99
C GLY A 124 -27.77 -25.66 -19.06
N VAL A 125 -27.09 -24.61 -19.52
CA VAL A 125 -25.64 -24.57 -19.75
C VAL A 125 -24.92 -23.87 -18.60
N ARG A 126 -23.90 -24.54 -18.05
CA ARG A 126 -23.00 -23.98 -17.03
C ARG A 126 -21.83 -23.24 -17.66
N LEU A 127 -21.54 -22.01 -17.24
CA LEU A 127 -20.35 -21.25 -17.65
C LEU A 127 -19.32 -21.20 -16.53
N ILE A 128 -18.06 -21.45 -16.86
CA ILE A 128 -16.92 -21.38 -15.93
C ILE A 128 -15.82 -20.51 -16.52
N SER A 129 -15.37 -19.49 -15.77
CA SER A 129 -14.19 -18.66 -16.08
C SER A 129 -13.07 -18.91 -15.08
N ILE A 130 -11.90 -19.32 -15.56
CA ILE A 130 -10.76 -19.71 -14.72
C ILE A 130 -10.18 -18.52 -13.94
N ASN A 131 -9.90 -17.40 -14.61
CA ASN A 131 -9.24 -16.25 -14.00
C ASN A 131 -10.20 -15.33 -13.24
N ASP A 132 -11.46 -15.29 -13.67
CA ASP A 132 -12.48 -14.44 -13.04
C ASP A 132 -13.18 -15.16 -11.88
N ASN A 133 -12.75 -16.39 -11.54
CA ASN A 133 -13.33 -17.27 -10.53
C ASN A 133 -14.86 -17.38 -10.63
N LEU A 134 -15.37 -17.41 -11.86
CA LEU A 134 -16.80 -17.43 -12.16
C LEU A 134 -17.28 -18.86 -12.35
N ASP A 135 -18.35 -19.24 -11.67
CA ASP A 135 -19.03 -20.52 -11.87
C ASP A 135 -20.55 -20.35 -11.68
N THR A 136 -21.31 -20.57 -12.75
CA THR A 136 -22.77 -20.35 -12.73
C THR A 136 -23.56 -21.45 -12.02
N LEU A 137 -22.90 -22.45 -11.41
CA LEU A 137 -23.57 -23.57 -10.73
C LEU A 137 -24.16 -23.19 -9.36
N ASN A 138 -23.58 -22.22 -8.64
CA ASN A 138 -23.92 -21.92 -7.23
C ASN A 138 -24.78 -20.65 -7.01
N GLY A 139 -25.35 -20.02 -8.05
CA GLY A 139 -26.36 -18.99 -7.80
C GLY A 139 -26.56 -17.97 -8.91
N LEU A 140 -27.70 -18.09 -9.60
CA LEU A 140 -28.38 -17.02 -10.33
C LEU A 140 -29.31 -16.19 -9.40
N GLU A 141 -29.14 -16.29 -8.07
CA GLU A 141 -30.04 -15.65 -7.10
C GLU A 141 -29.74 -14.15 -6.86
N ASP A 142 -28.52 -13.67 -7.09
CA ASP A 142 -28.13 -12.25 -6.89
C ASP A 142 -27.74 -11.55 -8.20
N LYS A 143 -28.72 -11.39 -9.10
CA LYS A 143 -28.57 -10.74 -10.43
C LYS A 143 -27.93 -9.33 -10.38
N LYS A 144 -28.12 -8.58 -9.28
CA LYS A 144 -27.53 -7.24 -9.11
C LYS A 144 -26.06 -7.27 -8.71
N SER A 145 -25.63 -8.26 -7.92
CA SER A 145 -24.23 -8.39 -7.49
C SER A 145 -23.34 -8.78 -8.67
N PHE A 146 -23.86 -9.62 -9.57
CA PHE A 146 -23.12 -10.08 -10.75
C PHE A 146 -22.86 -8.98 -11.79
N GLU A 147 -23.87 -8.17 -12.13
CA GLU A 147 -23.68 -7.01 -13.01
C GLU A 147 -22.69 -6.00 -12.42
N VAL A 148 -22.72 -5.80 -11.10
CA VAL A 148 -21.80 -4.90 -10.41
C VAL A 148 -20.37 -5.44 -10.39
N GLU A 149 -20.18 -6.74 -10.19
CA GLU A 149 -18.87 -7.39 -10.22
C GLU A 149 -18.25 -7.36 -11.62
N ILE A 150 -19.03 -7.59 -12.68
CA ILE A 150 -18.53 -7.43 -14.05
C ILE A 150 -18.23 -5.96 -14.36
N ASN A 151 -19.12 -5.03 -13.99
CA ASN A 151 -18.87 -3.60 -14.21
C ASN A 151 -17.60 -3.12 -13.48
N ASN A 152 -17.35 -3.59 -12.26
CA ASN A 152 -16.15 -3.25 -11.50
C ASN A 152 -14.89 -3.85 -12.13
N LEU A 153 -14.92 -5.13 -12.53
CA LEU A 153 -13.82 -5.77 -13.24
C LEU A 153 -13.51 -5.06 -14.56
N VAL A 154 -14.54 -4.63 -15.28
CA VAL A 154 -14.44 -3.92 -16.56
C VAL A 154 -13.89 -2.52 -16.36
N ASN A 155 -14.37 -1.77 -15.37
CA ASN A 155 -13.83 -0.45 -15.02
C ASN A 155 -12.34 -0.55 -14.64
N ASP A 156 -11.95 -1.58 -13.89
CA ASP A 156 -10.56 -1.84 -13.54
C ASP A 156 -9.71 -2.18 -14.78
N LEU A 157 -10.23 -2.98 -15.71
CA LEU A 157 -9.54 -3.34 -16.95
C LEU A 157 -9.41 -2.14 -17.90
N TYR A 158 -10.46 -1.35 -18.10
CA TYR A 158 -10.42 -0.11 -18.89
C TYR A 158 -9.47 0.91 -18.27
N SER A 159 -9.51 1.09 -16.95
CA SER A 159 -8.60 1.99 -16.23
C SER A 159 -7.14 1.56 -16.42
N LYS A 160 -6.86 0.25 -16.38
CA LYS A 160 -5.52 -0.30 -16.64
C LYS A 160 -5.08 -0.10 -18.09
N ASP A 161 -5.95 -0.31 -19.06
CA ASP A 161 -5.62 -0.14 -20.49
C ASP A 161 -5.39 1.33 -20.87
N ILE A 162 -6.27 2.23 -20.42
CA ILE A 162 -6.11 3.69 -20.59
C ILE A 162 -4.80 4.13 -19.94
N SER A 163 -4.52 3.68 -18.72
CA SER A 163 -3.26 4.01 -18.03
C SER A 163 -2.03 3.56 -18.81
N LYS A 164 -2.06 2.35 -19.41
CA LYS A 164 -0.97 1.84 -20.26
C LYS A 164 -0.82 2.65 -21.54
N LYS A 165 -1.92 3.01 -22.20
CA LYS A 165 -1.91 3.82 -23.44
C LYS A 165 -1.37 5.23 -23.18
N VAL A 166 -1.85 5.90 -22.15
CA VAL A 166 -1.37 7.23 -21.73
C VAL A 166 0.11 7.17 -21.35
N MET A 167 0.53 6.15 -20.61
CA MET A 167 1.95 5.96 -20.25
C MET A 167 2.83 5.75 -21.50
N THR A 168 2.38 4.92 -22.44
CA THR A 168 3.11 4.66 -23.69
C THR A 168 3.24 5.94 -24.53
N TYR A 169 2.15 6.70 -24.63
CA TYR A 169 2.14 8.01 -25.30
C TYR A 169 3.11 9.00 -24.63
N HIS A 170 3.10 9.10 -23.29
CA HIS A 170 4.04 9.93 -22.55
C HIS A 170 5.50 9.49 -22.78
N ILE A 171 5.80 8.19 -22.74
CA ILE A 171 7.14 7.68 -23.02
C ILE A 171 7.59 8.06 -24.43
N GLN A 172 6.72 7.90 -25.42
CA GLN A 172 6.99 8.28 -26.81
C GLN A 172 7.27 9.78 -26.93
N GLN A 173 6.41 10.63 -26.35
CA GLN A 173 6.58 12.08 -26.35
C GLN A 173 7.90 12.50 -25.68
N ALA A 174 8.24 11.91 -24.52
CA ALA A 174 9.51 12.16 -23.84
C ALA A 174 10.72 11.76 -24.68
N SER A 175 10.64 10.61 -25.38
CA SER A 175 11.72 10.13 -26.26
C SER A 175 11.95 11.02 -27.48
N GLN A 176 10.95 11.83 -27.85
CA GLN A 176 11.02 12.80 -28.94
C GLN A 176 11.39 14.22 -28.46
N GLY A 177 11.69 14.40 -27.17
CA GLY A 177 12.09 15.69 -26.60
C GLY A 177 10.92 16.61 -26.24
N TYR A 178 9.68 16.12 -26.26
CA TYR A 178 8.52 16.89 -25.82
C TYR A 178 8.36 16.85 -24.29
N TYR A 179 7.85 17.96 -23.73
CA TYR A 179 7.62 18.16 -22.31
C TYR A 179 6.23 17.67 -21.88
N ILE A 180 6.19 16.78 -20.89
CA ILE A 180 4.94 16.15 -20.40
C ILE A 180 4.44 16.82 -19.12
N GLY A 181 5.26 17.68 -18.49
CA GLY A 181 4.90 18.34 -17.25
C GLY A 181 3.78 19.35 -17.41
N THR A 182 2.95 19.48 -16.38
CA THR A 182 1.85 20.44 -16.34
C THR A 182 2.31 21.88 -16.14
N SER A 183 3.48 22.08 -15.53
CA SER A 183 4.03 23.40 -15.19
C SER A 183 5.47 23.52 -15.68
N ALA A 184 5.82 24.66 -16.29
CA ALA A 184 7.19 24.90 -16.73
C ALA A 184 8.15 25.11 -15.55
N PRO A 185 9.40 24.65 -15.68
CA PRO A 185 10.51 25.09 -14.84
C PRO A 185 10.69 26.61 -14.92
N TYR A 186 11.23 27.22 -13.87
CA TYR A 186 11.41 28.68 -13.81
C TYR A 186 12.36 29.16 -14.92
N GLY A 187 12.01 30.24 -15.62
CA GLY A 187 12.74 30.70 -16.82
C GLY A 187 12.26 30.10 -18.13
N TYR A 188 11.37 29.12 -18.10
CA TYR A 188 10.79 28.56 -19.32
C TYR A 188 9.28 28.74 -19.34
N ARG A 189 8.74 28.81 -20.56
CA ARG A 189 7.31 28.75 -20.89
C ARG A 189 7.04 27.47 -21.66
N ILE A 190 5.83 26.92 -21.49
CA ILE A 190 5.35 25.81 -22.32
C ILE A 190 4.81 26.39 -23.62
N ASP A 191 5.37 25.96 -24.73
CA ASP A 191 4.85 26.23 -26.07
C ASP A 191 4.19 24.97 -26.61
N ARG A 192 2.90 25.03 -26.94
CA ARG A 192 2.11 23.87 -27.36
C ARG A 192 1.89 23.91 -28.87
N ASN A 193 2.44 22.93 -29.57
CA ASN A 193 2.23 22.74 -31.01
C ASN A 193 1.39 21.49 -31.25
N GLU A 194 0.93 21.27 -32.48
CA GLU A 194 0.11 20.11 -32.87
C GLU A 194 0.78 18.76 -32.55
N ALA A 195 2.12 18.71 -32.59
CA ALA A 195 2.89 17.51 -32.30
C ALA A 195 3.15 17.26 -30.80
N GLY A 196 3.08 18.30 -29.96
CA GLY A 196 3.41 18.21 -28.54
C GLY A 196 3.85 19.53 -27.92
N ALA A 197 4.19 19.51 -26.64
CA ALA A 197 4.62 20.68 -25.89
C ALA A 197 6.15 20.76 -25.81
N ARG A 198 6.73 21.94 -26.02
CA ARG A 198 8.18 22.21 -25.86
C ARG A 198 8.41 23.31 -24.84
N LEU A 199 9.60 23.33 -24.25
CA LEU A 199 10.04 24.41 -23.37
C LEU A 199 10.74 25.48 -24.20
N VAL A 200 10.29 26.72 -24.07
CA VAL A 200 10.92 27.90 -24.69
C VAL A 200 11.31 28.89 -23.61
N ILE A 201 12.36 29.67 -23.84
CA ILE A 201 12.83 30.65 -22.86
C ILE A 201 11.75 31.71 -22.61
N ASP A 202 11.54 32.01 -21.33
CA ASP A 202 10.73 33.14 -20.89
C ASP A 202 11.58 34.42 -20.91
N ASN A 203 11.31 35.28 -21.88
CA ASN A 203 12.04 36.53 -22.05
C ASN A 203 11.92 37.48 -20.85
N GLN A 204 10.88 37.37 -20.02
CA GLN A 204 10.74 38.22 -18.82
C GLN A 204 11.73 37.82 -17.72
N VAL A 205 11.92 36.51 -17.55
CA VAL A 205 12.78 35.94 -16.48
C VAL A 205 14.22 35.77 -16.97
N ARG A 206 14.45 35.75 -18.28
CA ARG A 206 15.76 35.55 -18.91
C ARG A 206 16.89 36.38 -18.29
N PRO A 207 16.77 37.70 -18.11
CA PRO A 207 17.86 38.51 -17.55
C PRO A 207 18.24 38.11 -16.11
N ILE A 208 17.27 37.63 -15.33
CA ILE A 208 17.48 37.21 -13.93
C ILE A 208 18.29 35.90 -13.91
N LEU A 209 17.94 34.94 -14.76
CA LEU A 209 18.65 33.67 -14.81
C LEU A 209 20.04 33.82 -15.42
N GLU A 210 20.20 34.63 -16.46
CA GLU A 210 21.52 34.97 -17.02
C GLU A 210 22.41 35.60 -15.94
N PHE A 211 21.89 36.55 -15.17
CA PHE A 211 22.59 37.11 -14.02
C PHE A 211 22.97 36.04 -12.98
N VAL A 212 22.04 35.16 -12.60
CA VAL A 212 22.30 34.10 -11.60
C VAL A 212 23.39 33.14 -12.07
N PHE A 213 23.36 32.71 -13.34
CA PHE A 213 24.36 31.79 -13.88
C PHE A 213 25.72 32.47 -14.04
N GLN A 214 25.76 33.71 -14.52
CA GLN A 214 27.00 34.49 -14.63
C GLN A 214 27.69 34.65 -13.28
N GLU A 215 26.93 35.04 -12.25
CA GLU A 215 27.40 35.18 -10.88
C GLU A 215 27.91 33.86 -10.26
N ALA A 216 27.28 32.75 -10.63
CA ALA A 216 27.72 31.42 -10.22
C ALA A 216 29.01 31.00 -10.94
N ILE A 217 29.17 31.33 -12.22
CA ILE A 217 30.37 31.09 -13.03
C ILE A 217 31.56 31.90 -12.50
N GLU A 218 31.32 33.14 -12.06
CA GLU A 218 32.33 33.99 -11.41
C GLU A 218 32.74 33.49 -10.01
N GLY A 219 32.06 32.46 -9.49
CA GLY A 219 32.38 31.88 -8.20
C GLY A 219 31.82 32.68 -7.02
N LYS A 220 30.68 33.37 -7.16
CA LYS A 220 29.96 33.84 -5.97
C LYS A 220 29.23 32.67 -5.29
N SER A 221 29.18 32.70 -3.96
CA SER A 221 28.51 31.64 -3.19
C SER A 221 26.99 31.77 -3.28
N MET A 222 26.27 30.64 -3.17
CA MET A 222 24.79 30.65 -3.23
C MET A 222 24.15 31.63 -2.23
N PRO A 223 24.63 31.76 -0.96
CA PRO A 223 24.13 32.79 -0.05
C PRO A 223 24.32 34.21 -0.56
N GLN A 224 25.48 34.54 -1.16
CA GLN A 224 25.76 35.87 -1.73
C GLN A 224 24.80 36.17 -2.89
N ILE A 225 24.60 35.22 -3.81
CA ILE A 225 23.67 35.38 -4.93
C ILE A 225 22.24 35.56 -4.41
N THR A 226 21.79 34.76 -3.44
CA THR A 226 20.44 34.95 -2.87
C THR A 226 20.27 36.24 -2.09
N ALA A 227 21.31 36.74 -1.41
CA ALA A 227 21.26 38.03 -0.74
C ALA A 227 21.04 39.16 -1.76
N GLU A 228 21.74 39.09 -2.90
CA GLU A 228 21.62 40.05 -3.98
C GLU A 228 20.25 39.99 -4.66
N LEU A 229 19.73 38.79 -4.95
CA LEU A 229 18.37 38.63 -5.50
C LEU A 229 17.29 39.20 -4.56
N ASN A 230 17.44 38.97 -3.25
CA ASN A 230 16.52 39.50 -2.25
C ASN A 230 16.65 41.02 -2.10
N ARG A 231 17.86 41.57 -2.23
CA ARG A 231 18.12 43.03 -2.20
C ARG A 231 17.47 43.74 -3.38
N ARG A 232 17.47 43.11 -4.55
CA ARG A 232 16.75 43.59 -5.76
C ARG A 232 15.25 43.31 -5.73
N GLU A 233 14.74 42.75 -4.62
CA GLU A 233 13.35 42.39 -4.42
C GLU A 233 12.76 41.46 -5.49
N ILE A 234 13.59 40.60 -6.08
CA ILE A 234 13.16 39.67 -7.12
C ILE A 234 12.25 38.59 -6.51
N ALA A 235 11.10 38.36 -7.12
CA ALA A 235 10.12 37.35 -6.72
C ALA A 235 10.70 35.94 -6.85
N VAL A 236 10.36 35.07 -5.90
CA VAL A 236 10.74 33.65 -5.97
C VAL A 236 9.93 32.92 -7.05
N PRO A 237 10.41 31.78 -7.60
CA PRO A 237 9.73 31.09 -8.70
C PRO A 237 8.27 30.73 -8.47
N HIS A 238 7.90 30.44 -7.21
CA HIS A 238 6.53 30.15 -6.84
C HIS A 238 5.64 31.39 -6.90
N SER A 239 6.12 32.53 -6.40
CA SER A 239 5.39 33.80 -6.44
C SER A 239 5.23 34.27 -7.88
N TYR A 240 6.31 34.27 -8.67
CA TYR A 240 6.27 34.60 -10.10
C TYR A 240 5.24 33.76 -10.86
N ARG A 241 5.18 32.44 -10.61
CA ARG A 241 4.19 31.57 -11.28
C ARG A 241 2.74 31.95 -10.93
N LYS A 242 2.49 32.46 -9.72
CA LYS A 242 1.13 32.82 -9.26
C LYS A 242 0.72 34.22 -9.72
N THR A 243 1.64 35.19 -9.69
CA THR A 243 1.33 36.60 -9.91
C THR A 243 1.76 37.12 -11.29
N GLY A 244 2.68 36.43 -11.97
CA GLY A 244 3.35 36.92 -13.18
C GLY A 244 4.30 38.09 -12.94
N GLN A 245 4.51 38.51 -11.68
CA GLN A 245 5.32 39.68 -11.35
C GLN A 245 6.77 39.28 -11.03
N LEU A 246 7.72 39.94 -11.68
CA LEU A 246 9.17 39.71 -11.49
C LEU A 246 9.69 40.20 -10.13
N TYR A 247 9.04 41.22 -9.57
CA TYR A 247 9.38 41.82 -8.29
C TYR A 247 8.35 41.45 -7.23
N ARG A 248 8.78 41.40 -5.97
CA ARG A 248 7.92 41.08 -4.83
C ARG A 248 6.98 42.24 -4.55
N SER A 249 5.70 41.95 -4.41
CA SER A 249 4.71 42.87 -3.84
C SER A 249 4.88 42.97 -2.32
N GLU A 250 4.39 44.04 -1.70
CA GLU A 250 4.40 44.22 -0.23
C GLU A 250 3.76 43.05 0.54
N GLN A 251 2.82 42.33 -0.08
CA GLN A 251 2.14 41.18 0.50
C GLN A 251 2.93 39.85 0.36
N ASP A 252 4.04 39.83 -0.40
CA ASP A 252 4.86 38.62 -0.60
C ASP A 252 6.00 38.53 0.43
N THR A 253 5.80 37.71 1.45
CA THR A 253 6.79 37.46 2.50
C THR A 253 7.89 36.47 2.09
N LYS A 254 7.77 35.81 0.93
CA LYS A 254 8.72 34.76 0.50
C LYS A 254 10.04 35.37 0.01
N ARG A 255 11.16 34.72 0.33
CA ARG A 255 12.52 35.15 -0.02
C ARG A 255 13.32 34.03 -0.67
N TRP A 256 14.27 34.39 -1.50
CA TRP A 256 15.24 33.45 -2.06
C TRP A 256 16.08 32.83 -0.93
N GLN A 257 16.15 31.51 -0.92
CA GLN A 257 16.96 30.72 0.02
C GLN A 257 18.04 29.98 -0.74
N ALA A 258 19.27 29.95 -0.19
CA ALA A 258 20.43 29.37 -0.85
C ALA A 258 20.23 27.90 -1.27
N GLY A 259 19.51 27.11 -0.45
CA GLY A 259 19.19 25.72 -0.77
C GLY A 259 18.27 25.55 -1.98
N ASN A 260 17.26 26.43 -2.12
CA ASN A 260 16.33 26.40 -3.25
C ASN A 260 17.02 26.86 -4.54
N LEU A 261 17.87 27.88 -4.46
CA LEU A 261 18.68 28.34 -5.59
C LEU A 261 19.65 27.24 -6.06
N LEU A 262 20.31 26.56 -5.12
CA LEU A 262 21.21 25.44 -5.45
C LEU A 262 20.46 24.28 -6.13
N ARG A 263 19.22 23.99 -5.69
CA ARG A 263 18.38 22.97 -6.33
C ARG A 263 18.02 23.38 -7.76
N LEU A 264 17.70 24.66 -7.98
CA LEU A 264 17.38 25.22 -9.29
C LEU A 264 18.57 25.07 -10.26
N ILE A 265 19.75 25.56 -9.88
CA ILE A 265 20.96 25.52 -10.73
C ILE A 265 21.34 24.07 -11.11
N LYS A 266 21.05 23.09 -10.25
CA LYS A 266 21.33 21.67 -10.54
C LYS A 266 20.41 21.04 -11.57
N MET A 267 19.23 21.62 -11.83
CA MET A 267 18.26 21.01 -12.74
C MET A 267 18.83 20.86 -14.16
N PRO A 268 18.72 19.67 -14.79
CA PRO A 268 19.21 19.42 -16.16
C PRO A 268 18.61 20.34 -17.23
N VAL A 269 17.40 20.86 -17.00
CA VAL A 269 16.68 21.72 -17.94
C VAL A 269 17.47 22.95 -18.36
N TYR A 270 18.29 23.51 -17.47
CA TYR A 270 19.09 24.71 -17.77
C TYR A 270 20.29 24.43 -18.68
N ARG A 271 20.65 23.16 -18.86
CA ARG A 271 21.71 22.66 -19.77
C ARG A 271 21.14 22.12 -21.08
N GLY A 272 19.88 22.42 -21.39
CA GLY A 272 19.16 21.86 -22.54
C GLY A 272 18.73 20.40 -22.39
N GLY A 273 19.03 19.76 -21.25
CA GLY A 273 18.66 18.36 -20.99
C GLY A 273 17.29 18.23 -20.37
N LEU A 274 16.47 17.32 -20.88
CA LEU A 274 15.15 17.01 -20.33
C LEU A 274 15.16 15.63 -19.68
N VAL A 275 14.80 15.59 -18.39
CA VAL A 275 14.75 14.34 -17.60
C VAL A 275 13.32 14.10 -17.17
N GLN A 276 12.68 13.06 -17.72
CA GLN A 276 11.27 12.76 -17.51
C GLN A 276 11.09 11.32 -17.06
N ARG A 277 10.11 11.08 -16.18
CA ARG A 277 9.86 9.74 -15.65
C ARG A 277 9.08 8.88 -16.63
N THR A 278 9.43 7.60 -16.69
CA THR A 278 8.67 6.56 -17.39
C THR A 278 7.53 6.05 -16.52
N ARG A 279 7.68 6.00 -15.19
CA ARG A 279 6.75 5.37 -14.25
C ARG A 279 6.51 6.21 -12.99
N ASN A 280 5.32 6.08 -12.41
CA ASN A 280 4.92 6.81 -11.19
C ASN A 280 5.27 6.10 -9.87
N LYS A 281 5.62 4.80 -9.88
CA LYS A 281 5.70 3.97 -8.67
C LYS A 281 7.12 3.56 -8.22
N SER A 282 8.15 3.77 -9.05
CA SER A 282 9.54 3.40 -8.74
C SER A 282 10.47 4.58 -9.03
N LEU A 283 11.55 4.68 -8.25
CA LEU A 283 12.55 5.76 -8.28
C LEU A 283 13.92 5.26 -8.79
N SER A 284 13.95 4.13 -9.50
CA SER A 284 15.21 3.59 -10.06
C SER A 284 15.76 4.54 -11.11
N GLU A 285 17.08 4.56 -11.32
CA GLU A 285 17.71 5.35 -12.38
C GLU A 285 17.21 4.94 -13.78
N ASP A 286 16.84 3.66 -13.96
CA ASP A 286 16.25 3.13 -15.20
C ASP A 286 14.83 3.68 -15.50
N ASP A 287 14.20 4.34 -14.53
CA ASP A 287 12.86 4.91 -14.68
C ASP A 287 12.87 6.32 -15.29
N TYR A 288 14.03 6.84 -15.74
CA TYR A 288 14.16 8.17 -16.33
C TYR A 288 14.54 8.12 -17.82
N ILE A 289 13.81 8.88 -18.63
CA ILE A 289 14.18 9.21 -20.02
C ILE A 289 15.00 10.48 -20.00
N TYR A 290 16.20 10.38 -20.55
CA TYR A 290 17.11 11.50 -20.77
C TYR A 290 17.05 11.88 -22.24
N PHE A 291 16.70 13.13 -22.52
CA PHE A 291 16.78 13.70 -23.86
C PHE A 291 17.72 14.90 -23.81
N GLU A 292 18.78 14.87 -24.62
CA GLU A 292 19.71 15.99 -24.71
C GLU A 292 19.23 17.03 -25.73
N ASN A 293 19.50 18.31 -25.46
CA ASN A 293 19.21 19.43 -26.36
C ASN A 293 17.72 19.54 -26.77
N ALA A 294 16.80 19.30 -25.84
CA ALA A 294 15.36 19.46 -26.07
C ALA A 294 14.93 20.94 -26.16
N GLN A 295 15.64 21.83 -25.47
CA GLN A 295 15.36 23.27 -25.42
C GLN A 295 16.64 24.10 -25.41
N GLU A 296 16.52 25.38 -25.71
CA GLU A 296 17.61 26.36 -25.58
C GLU A 296 18.14 26.37 -24.14
N ALA A 297 19.46 26.24 -23.98
CA ALA A 297 20.11 26.16 -22.68
C ALA A 297 20.49 27.56 -22.17
N TYR A 298 20.38 27.76 -20.85
CA TYR A 298 20.89 28.96 -20.17
C TYR A 298 22.39 28.91 -19.92
N ILE A 299 22.96 27.70 -19.84
CA ILE A 299 24.38 27.49 -19.53
C ILE A 299 24.92 26.32 -20.34
N SER A 300 26.16 26.45 -20.79
CA SER A 300 26.91 25.39 -21.46
C SER A 300 27.25 24.24 -20.48
N LYS A 301 27.55 23.04 -21.01
CA LYS A 301 28.00 21.92 -20.17
C LYS A 301 29.32 22.28 -19.45
N ASP A 302 30.24 22.96 -20.14
CA ASP A 302 31.55 23.36 -19.62
C ASP A 302 31.45 24.41 -18.50
N ASP A 303 30.58 25.41 -18.64
CA ASP A 303 30.41 26.43 -17.61
C ASP A 303 29.71 25.86 -16.37
N TYR A 304 28.83 24.87 -16.55
CA TYR A 304 28.23 24.16 -15.42
C TYR A 304 29.27 23.36 -14.63
N GLU A 305 30.25 22.75 -15.29
CA GLU A 305 31.35 22.05 -14.62
C GLU A 305 32.18 23.02 -13.76
N LYS A 306 32.42 24.25 -14.22
CA LYS A 306 33.09 25.30 -13.40
C LYS A 306 32.32 25.59 -12.11
N ILE A 307 30.99 25.71 -12.18
CA ILE A 307 30.13 25.90 -11.01
C ILE A 307 30.27 24.72 -10.03
N LEU A 308 30.31 23.48 -10.54
CA LEU A 308 30.51 22.30 -9.70
C LEU A 308 31.88 22.30 -9.02
N GLN A 309 32.95 22.66 -9.73
CA GLN A 309 34.29 22.78 -9.17
C GLN A 309 34.33 23.80 -8.03
N TYR A 310 33.75 25.00 -8.21
CA TYR A 310 33.65 26.00 -7.15
C TYR A 310 32.79 25.55 -5.96
N SER A 311 31.73 24.78 -6.20
CA SER A 311 30.93 24.20 -5.12
C SER A 311 31.69 23.11 -4.37
N ALA A 312 32.52 22.32 -5.04
CA ALA A 312 33.34 21.27 -4.45
C ALA A 312 34.48 21.87 -3.61
N SER A 313 35.17 22.90 -4.10
CA SER A 313 36.26 23.56 -3.38
C SER A 313 35.80 24.26 -2.09
N ARG A 314 34.56 24.76 -2.06
CA ARG A 314 33.94 25.36 -0.85
C ARG A 314 33.45 24.35 0.18
N LYS A 315 33.27 23.08 -0.20
CA LYS A 315 32.99 22.04 0.80
C LYS A 315 34.26 21.80 1.57
N SER A 316 34.51 22.60 2.61
CA SER A 316 35.52 22.28 3.61
C SER A 316 35.11 20.94 4.22
N VAL A 317 35.77 19.88 3.81
CA VAL A 317 35.68 18.60 4.46
C VAL A 317 36.44 18.75 5.77
N LYS A 318 35.78 19.23 6.83
CA LYS A 318 36.24 18.92 8.18
C LYS A 318 36.03 17.42 8.38
N LYS A 319 36.93 16.62 7.80
CA LYS A 319 37.13 15.21 8.12
C LYS A 319 37.59 15.20 9.58
N THR A 320 36.64 14.97 10.49
CA THR A 320 37.03 14.62 11.85
C THR A 320 37.33 13.13 11.82
N ASP A 321 38.61 12.74 11.90
CA ASP A 321 39.05 11.33 11.99
C ASP A 321 38.60 10.62 13.28
N ARG A 322 37.92 11.34 14.18
CA ARG A 322 37.42 10.79 15.42
C ARG A 322 36.16 9.94 15.19
N VAL A 323 36.27 8.65 15.51
CA VAL A 323 35.18 7.68 15.55
C VAL A 323 34.05 8.26 16.40
N LYS A 324 32.88 8.44 15.80
CA LYS A 324 31.70 8.97 16.51
C LYS A 324 31.14 7.88 17.41
N THR A 325 30.86 8.21 18.67
CA THR A 325 30.12 7.30 19.55
C THR A 325 28.72 7.07 18.98
N PRO A 326 28.27 5.81 18.81
CA PRO A 326 26.93 5.49 18.33
C PRO A 326 25.85 6.16 19.20
N ASN A 327 24.80 6.70 18.56
CA ASN A 327 23.69 7.32 19.28
C ASN A 327 22.76 6.23 19.86
N ARG A 328 22.86 5.96 21.16
CA ARG A 328 22.04 4.95 21.85
C ARG A 328 20.57 5.32 21.95
N TYR A 329 20.26 6.62 22.04
CA TYR A 329 18.90 7.16 22.15
C TYR A 329 18.28 7.54 20.80
N LYS A 330 18.81 6.98 19.71
CA LYS A 330 18.31 7.28 18.36
C LYS A 330 16.83 6.89 18.27
N GLY A 331 15.97 7.87 18.00
CA GLY A 331 14.54 7.66 17.83
C GLY A 331 13.68 7.87 19.08
N LEU A 332 14.30 8.07 20.25
CA LEU A 332 13.59 8.03 21.54
C LEU A 332 13.30 9.42 22.14
N ILE A 333 14.02 10.47 21.77
CA ILE A 333 13.99 11.77 22.47
C ILE A 333 13.21 12.82 21.68
N TYR A 334 12.24 13.45 22.34
CA TYR A 334 11.31 14.45 21.80
C TYR A 334 11.21 15.66 22.72
N GLY A 335 10.95 16.83 22.14
CA GLY A 335 10.52 17.99 22.92
C GLY A 335 9.05 17.85 23.32
N LYS A 336 8.68 18.31 24.51
CA LYS A 336 7.28 18.33 24.95
C LYS A 336 6.40 19.03 23.91
N THR A 337 5.25 18.43 23.59
CA THR A 337 4.26 18.93 22.60
C THR A 337 4.69 18.82 21.13
N LYS A 338 5.91 18.34 20.81
CA LYS A 338 6.37 18.16 19.42
C LYS A 338 6.34 16.72 18.96
N SER A 339 6.07 16.54 17.66
CA SER A 339 6.22 15.25 16.95
C SER A 339 7.63 15.04 16.41
N THR A 340 8.48 16.07 16.42
CA THR A 340 9.85 16.00 15.88
C THR A 340 10.86 15.61 16.95
N GLN A 341 11.78 14.72 16.58
CA GLN A 341 12.87 14.27 17.45
C GLN A 341 13.89 15.37 17.73
N MET A 342 14.44 15.39 18.95
CA MET A 342 15.54 16.29 19.29
C MET A 342 16.83 15.87 18.59
N VAL A 343 17.60 16.85 18.12
CA VAL A 343 18.85 16.58 17.40
C VAL A 343 19.98 16.36 18.40
N ARG A 344 20.68 15.22 18.30
CA ARG A 344 21.92 14.96 19.02
C ARG A 344 23.04 15.83 18.47
N LYS A 345 23.62 16.68 19.31
CA LYS A 345 24.78 17.53 19.02
C LYS A 345 26.00 17.02 19.79
N ARG A 346 27.18 17.30 19.23
CA ARG A 346 28.48 17.00 19.85
C ARG A 346 29.23 18.31 20.08
N ARG A 347 29.75 18.50 21.28
CA ARG A 347 30.78 19.48 21.59
C ARG A 347 32.03 18.75 22.05
N HIS A 348 33.17 19.15 21.53
CA HIS A 348 34.44 18.60 21.92
C HIS A 348 35.13 19.56 22.88
N PHE A 349 35.56 19.05 24.03
CA PHE A 349 36.32 19.81 25.01
C PHE A 349 37.72 19.22 25.09
N SER A 350 38.71 20.06 24.78
CA SER A 350 40.13 19.73 24.87
C SER A 350 40.83 20.79 25.69
N ASN A 351 41.47 20.38 26.79
CA ASN A 351 42.39 21.19 27.56
C ASN A 351 43.56 20.29 28.03
N ASN A 352 44.59 20.89 28.65
CA ASN A 352 45.77 20.14 29.12
C ASN A 352 45.47 19.00 30.12
N LYS A 353 44.25 18.93 30.69
CA LYS A 353 43.85 17.94 31.71
C LYS A 353 42.79 16.94 31.22
N SER A 354 42.10 17.22 30.12
CA SER A 354 40.96 16.42 29.66
C SER A 354 40.70 16.64 28.17
N ASP A 355 40.57 15.53 27.45
CA ASP A 355 40.18 15.48 26.05
C ASP A 355 38.95 14.56 25.94
N TYR A 356 37.74 15.13 25.83
CA TYR A 356 36.51 14.34 25.77
C TYR A 356 35.42 14.95 24.89
N ASP A 357 34.58 14.07 24.33
CA ASP A 357 33.40 14.44 23.56
C ASP A 357 32.17 14.50 24.48
N TYR A 358 31.50 15.65 24.48
CA TYR A 358 30.25 15.88 25.21
C TYR A 358 29.05 15.83 24.26
N TYR A 359 28.13 14.90 24.53
CA TYR A 359 26.93 14.70 23.74
C TYR A 359 25.69 15.23 24.46
N TYR A 360 24.87 15.98 23.74
CA TYR A 360 23.63 16.55 24.26
C TYR A 360 22.57 16.64 23.17
N PHE A 361 21.31 16.61 23.57
CA PHE A 361 20.16 16.83 22.71
C PHE A 361 19.69 18.26 22.88
N MET A 362 19.32 18.91 21.77
CA MET A 362 18.85 20.29 21.80
C MET A 362 17.75 20.52 20.77
N ASP A 363 16.73 21.24 21.19
CA ASP A 363 15.66 21.75 20.34
C ASP A 363 15.22 23.14 20.84
N TYR A 364 14.34 23.80 20.07
CA TYR A 364 13.83 25.13 20.37
C TYR A 364 12.31 25.10 20.40
N HIS A 365 11.73 25.46 21.54
CA HIS A 365 10.29 25.66 21.65
C HIS A 365 9.96 27.10 21.25
N TYR A 366 9.02 27.27 20.34
CA TYR A 366 8.50 28.60 19.99
C TYR A 366 7.18 28.76 20.70
N ASP A 367 7.15 29.69 21.65
CA ASP A 367 5.96 30.01 22.41
C ASP A 367 5.16 31.04 21.59
N SER A 368 4.00 30.63 21.08
CA SER A 368 3.15 31.48 20.24
C SER A 368 2.52 32.64 21.00
N GLU A 369 2.42 32.55 22.33
CA GLU A 369 1.83 33.61 23.17
C GLU A 369 2.83 34.71 23.50
N THR A 370 4.08 34.32 23.78
CA THR A 370 5.15 35.29 24.13
C THR A 370 6.02 35.69 22.94
N ALA A 371 5.88 35.02 21.78
CA ALA A 371 6.74 35.15 20.61
C ALA A 371 8.24 34.88 20.90
N GLU A 372 8.56 34.28 22.05
CA GLU A 372 9.92 33.99 22.48
C GLU A 372 10.37 32.57 22.11
N ARG A 373 11.65 32.45 21.79
CA ARG A 373 12.30 31.17 21.48
C ARG A 373 12.99 30.62 22.72
N LYS A 374 12.38 29.64 23.37
CA LYS A 374 12.96 28.94 24.53
C LYS A 374 13.81 27.76 24.08
N THR A 375 14.99 27.59 24.66
CA THR A 375 15.91 26.50 24.29
C THR A 375 15.73 25.33 25.24
N VAL A 376 15.44 24.15 24.69
CA VAL A 376 15.35 22.89 25.44
C VAL A 376 16.63 22.10 25.19
N TYR A 377 17.33 21.68 26.23
CA TYR A 377 18.52 20.84 26.09
C TYR A 377 18.68 19.86 27.25
N ILE A 378 19.23 18.68 26.95
CA ILE A 378 19.57 17.66 27.95
C ILE A 378 20.84 16.93 27.53
N SER A 379 21.70 16.60 28.50
CA SER A 379 22.94 15.85 28.25
C SER A 379 22.71 14.34 28.25
N GLU A 380 23.49 13.60 27.48
CA GLU A 380 23.39 12.13 27.43
C GLU A 380 23.67 11.50 28.82
N ASN A 381 24.68 11.99 29.53
CA ASN A 381 25.02 11.49 30.87
C ASN A 381 23.93 11.78 31.91
N ALA A 382 23.25 12.92 31.82
CA ALA A 382 22.11 13.22 32.71
C ALA A 382 20.94 12.29 32.42
N LEU A 383 20.69 12.00 31.14
CA LEU A 383 19.63 11.10 30.72
C LEU A 383 19.92 9.65 31.15
N ASP A 384 21.18 9.19 31.05
CA ASP A 384 21.58 7.87 31.56
C ASP A 384 21.25 7.74 33.06
N LYS A 385 21.58 8.75 33.88
CA LYS A 385 21.28 8.74 35.32
C LYS A 385 19.77 8.67 35.59
N ILE A 386 18.99 9.52 34.93
CA ILE A 386 17.52 9.56 35.08
C ILE A 386 16.90 8.23 34.68
N VAL A 387 17.31 7.66 33.54
CA VAL A 387 16.75 6.40 33.05
C VAL A 387 17.13 5.23 33.94
N VAL A 388 18.39 5.14 34.41
CA VAL A 388 18.81 4.09 35.34
C VAL A 388 18.02 4.18 36.65
N GLU A 389 17.85 5.38 37.20
CA GLU A 389 17.10 5.58 38.45
C GLU A 389 15.63 5.19 38.29
N LEU A 390 14.99 5.56 37.16
CA LEU A 390 13.62 5.16 36.84
C LEU A 390 13.46 3.65 36.64
N ILE A 391 14.42 2.98 35.98
CA ILE A 391 14.39 1.53 35.83
C ILE A 391 14.54 0.85 37.20
N GLN A 392 15.43 1.35 38.05
CA GLN A 392 15.62 0.82 39.41
C GLN A 392 14.38 1.02 40.29
N SER A 393 13.69 2.16 40.19
CA SER A 393 12.45 2.40 40.93
C SER A 393 11.32 1.49 40.44
N GLU A 394 11.16 1.32 39.13
CA GLU A 394 10.19 0.38 38.55
C GLU A 394 10.48 -1.07 38.95
N MET A 395 11.75 -1.47 39.01
CA MET A 395 12.12 -2.80 39.52
C MET A 395 11.75 -3.00 40.98
N LYS A 396 11.98 -1.99 41.84
CA LYS A 396 11.56 -2.04 43.24
C LYS A 396 10.05 -2.13 43.38
N ARG A 397 9.30 -1.39 42.54
CA ARG A 397 7.83 -1.39 42.52
C ARG A 397 7.25 -2.74 42.07
N LEU A 398 7.82 -3.32 41.02
CA LEU A 398 7.31 -4.55 40.42
C LEU A 398 7.75 -5.83 41.17
N GLY A 399 8.84 -5.77 41.94
CA GLY A 399 9.40 -6.91 42.66
C GLY A 399 10.23 -7.84 41.76
N THR A 400 10.64 -9.00 42.29
CA THR A 400 11.49 -9.95 41.56
C THR A 400 10.78 -10.54 40.35
N VAL A 401 11.50 -10.64 39.23
CA VAL A 401 11.08 -11.24 37.94
C VAL A 401 10.40 -12.59 38.12
N GLU A 402 10.88 -13.38 39.08
CA GLU A 402 10.37 -14.71 39.43
C GLU A 402 8.92 -14.71 39.94
N THR A 403 8.45 -13.60 40.51
CA THR A 403 7.06 -13.46 41.00
C THR A 403 6.14 -12.81 39.95
N LEU A 404 6.69 -12.03 39.03
CA LEU A 404 5.96 -11.30 38.00
C LEU A 404 5.55 -12.17 36.82
N LEU A 405 6.45 -13.02 36.32
CA LEU A 405 6.14 -13.89 35.18
C LEU A 405 4.96 -14.83 35.47
N PRO A 406 4.85 -15.49 36.64
CA PRO A 406 3.68 -16.31 36.97
C PRO A 406 2.39 -15.50 37.10
N ARG A 407 2.45 -14.25 37.60
CA ARG A 407 1.28 -13.36 37.71
C ARG A 407 0.75 -12.95 36.33
N LEU A 408 1.65 -12.65 35.39
CA LEU A 408 1.30 -12.32 34.01
C LEU A 408 0.67 -13.53 33.29
N GLU A 409 1.25 -14.72 33.46
CA GLU A 409 0.71 -15.93 32.87
C GLU A 409 -0.68 -16.25 33.46
N SER A 410 -0.87 -16.12 34.78
CA SER A 410 -2.17 -16.31 35.43
C SER A 410 -3.23 -15.30 34.92
N LYS A 411 -2.85 -14.03 34.74
CA LYS A 411 -3.75 -13.01 34.18
C LYS A 411 -4.15 -13.34 32.74
N LYS A 412 -3.20 -13.73 31.90
CA LYS A 412 -3.46 -14.20 30.53
C LYS A 412 -4.39 -15.40 30.53
N GLU A 413 -4.11 -16.43 31.33
CA GLU A 413 -4.94 -17.63 31.42
C GLU A 413 -6.39 -17.30 31.83
N ASN A 414 -6.58 -16.41 32.79
CA ASN A 414 -7.91 -16.00 33.23
C ASN A 414 -8.67 -15.27 32.11
N CYS A 415 -8.01 -14.35 31.40
CA CYS A 415 -8.62 -13.67 30.24
C CYS A 415 -8.94 -14.66 29.11
N LEU A 416 -8.01 -15.56 28.78
CA LEU A 416 -8.22 -16.59 27.76
C LEU A 416 -9.38 -17.52 28.12
N LYS A 417 -9.53 -17.92 29.39
CA LYS A 417 -10.66 -18.75 29.84
C LYS A 417 -12.02 -18.09 29.58
N ILE A 418 -12.13 -16.77 29.78
CA ILE A 418 -13.37 -16.02 29.53
C ILE A 418 -13.72 -16.04 28.03
N TYR A 419 -12.77 -15.66 27.17
CA TYR A 419 -13.00 -15.62 25.72
C TYR A 419 -13.19 -17.02 25.11
N GLN A 420 -12.47 -18.03 25.58
CA GLN A 420 -12.68 -19.42 25.16
C GLN A 420 -14.05 -19.97 25.57
N LYS A 421 -14.60 -19.52 26.71
CA LYS A 421 -15.97 -19.86 27.13
C LYS A 421 -17.01 -19.21 26.22
N GLN A 422 -16.82 -17.93 25.88
CA GLN A 422 -17.67 -17.22 24.91
C GLN A 422 -17.62 -17.88 23.54
N LEU A 423 -16.43 -18.22 23.04
CA LEU A 423 -16.22 -18.88 21.75
C LEU A 423 -16.95 -20.23 21.67
N ARG A 424 -16.86 -21.06 22.72
CA ARG A 424 -17.63 -22.31 22.83
C ARG A 424 -19.14 -22.07 22.84
N GLY A 425 -19.61 -21.02 23.53
CA GLY A 425 -21.01 -20.63 23.55
C GLY A 425 -21.53 -20.24 22.16
N HIS A 426 -20.82 -19.34 21.49
CA HIS A 426 -21.16 -18.87 20.14
C HIS A 426 -21.12 -19.99 19.09
N GLN A 427 -20.10 -20.87 19.14
CA GLN A 427 -20.04 -22.07 18.30
C GLN A 427 -21.23 -23.00 18.53
N GLY A 428 -21.63 -23.21 19.79
CA GLY A 428 -22.81 -23.99 20.15
C GLY A 428 -24.10 -23.41 19.57
N SER A 429 -24.28 -22.08 19.66
CA SER A 429 -25.45 -21.40 19.06
C SER A 429 -25.50 -21.51 17.54
N ILE A 430 -24.36 -21.44 16.85
CA ILE A 430 -24.28 -21.64 15.40
C ILE A 430 -24.71 -23.07 15.02
N VAL A 431 -24.24 -24.08 15.76
CA VAL A 431 -24.64 -25.48 15.53
C VAL A 431 -26.15 -25.65 15.77
N GLN A 432 -26.69 -25.08 16.84
CA GLN A 432 -28.12 -25.12 17.14
C GLN A 432 -28.96 -24.48 16.02
N TRP A 433 -28.59 -23.30 15.54
CA TRP A 433 -29.33 -22.62 14.47
C TRP A 433 -29.19 -23.30 13.12
N ASN A 434 -28.05 -23.93 12.82
CA ASN A 434 -27.91 -24.75 11.62
C ASN A 434 -28.79 -26.01 11.69
N ALA A 435 -28.93 -26.62 12.87
CA ALA A 435 -29.87 -27.73 13.07
C ALA A 435 -31.32 -27.28 12.87
N GLU A 436 -31.70 -26.12 13.45
CA GLU A 436 -33.04 -25.53 13.27
C GLU A 436 -33.33 -25.20 11.79
N LEU A 437 -32.33 -24.74 11.05
CA LEU A 437 -32.45 -24.47 9.62
C LEU A 437 -32.62 -25.76 8.80
N SER A 438 -31.94 -26.85 9.20
CA SER A 438 -32.12 -28.19 8.62
C SER A 438 -33.53 -28.74 8.89
N ASP A 439 -34.04 -28.60 10.12
CA ASP A 439 -35.39 -29.04 10.49
C ASP A 439 -36.47 -28.23 9.75
N LEU A 440 -36.28 -26.92 9.58
CA LEU A 440 -37.16 -26.06 8.78
C LEU A 440 -37.18 -26.49 7.31
N TYR A 441 -36.03 -26.86 6.75
CA TYR A 441 -35.95 -27.40 5.39
C TYR A 441 -36.66 -28.74 5.26
N ALA A 442 -36.48 -29.65 6.22
CA ALA A 442 -37.19 -30.94 6.25
C ALA A 442 -38.72 -30.76 6.34
N ALA A 443 -39.20 -29.81 7.15
CA ALA A 443 -40.62 -29.49 7.27
C ALA A 443 -41.21 -28.93 5.97
N PHE A 444 -40.46 -28.08 5.26
CA PHE A 444 -40.84 -27.57 3.95
C PHE A 444 -40.87 -28.68 2.89
N SER A 445 -39.86 -29.55 2.85
CA SER A 445 -39.78 -30.69 1.93
C SER A 445 -40.94 -31.68 2.08
N LEU A 446 -41.53 -31.78 3.28
CA LEU A 446 -42.70 -32.63 3.56
C LEU A 446 -44.04 -31.93 3.32
N ASN A 447 -44.04 -30.76 2.64
CA ASN A 447 -45.24 -29.92 2.39
C ASN A 447 -46.00 -29.50 3.67
N ARG A 448 -45.32 -29.46 4.83
CA ARG A 448 -45.94 -29.09 6.12
C ARG A 448 -45.95 -27.58 6.37
N SER A 449 -45.31 -26.77 5.51
CA SER A 449 -45.22 -25.32 5.65
C SER A 449 -45.35 -24.60 4.31
N LYS A 450 -45.88 -23.37 4.33
CA LYS A 450 -45.93 -22.49 3.15
C LYS A 450 -44.54 -21.93 2.85
N ARG A 451 -44.25 -21.72 1.56
CA ARG A 451 -42.97 -21.20 1.07
C ARG A 451 -42.58 -19.85 1.69
N GLU A 452 -43.54 -18.95 1.87
CA GLU A 452 -43.30 -17.61 2.43
C GLU A 452 -42.84 -17.67 3.89
N ASP A 453 -43.46 -18.53 4.70
CA ASP A 453 -43.09 -18.73 6.11
C ASP A 453 -41.68 -19.32 6.25
N TYR A 454 -41.32 -20.26 5.38
CA TYR A 454 -39.97 -20.83 5.32
C TYR A 454 -38.91 -19.77 4.98
N LEU A 455 -39.15 -18.95 3.94
CA LEU A 455 -38.21 -17.91 3.53
C LEU A 455 -38.01 -16.85 4.61
N SER A 456 -39.08 -16.46 5.31
CA SER A 456 -39.01 -15.51 6.41
C SER A 456 -38.16 -16.04 7.58
N LYS A 457 -38.45 -17.27 8.05
CA LYS A 457 -37.69 -17.91 9.14
C LYS A 457 -36.24 -18.19 8.78
N LYS A 458 -35.97 -18.65 7.55
CA LYS A 458 -34.60 -18.83 7.02
C LYS A 458 -33.82 -17.52 7.08
N LYS A 459 -34.43 -16.41 6.68
CA LYS A 459 -33.79 -15.08 6.70
C LYS A 459 -33.49 -14.61 8.12
N GLU A 460 -34.40 -14.86 9.08
CA GLU A 460 -34.19 -14.54 10.49
C GLU A 460 -33.01 -15.34 11.07
N ILE A 461 -33.00 -16.66 10.87
CA ILE A 461 -31.93 -17.55 11.36
C ILE A 461 -30.58 -17.20 10.73
N ASN A 462 -30.54 -16.96 9.42
CA ASN A 462 -29.32 -16.53 8.74
C ASN A 462 -28.79 -15.19 9.27
N SER A 463 -29.68 -14.27 9.64
CA SER A 463 -29.28 -13.00 10.26
C SER A 463 -28.67 -13.22 11.65
N LYS A 464 -29.25 -14.12 12.46
CA LYS A 464 -28.69 -14.52 13.77
C LYS A 464 -27.32 -15.18 13.65
N ILE A 465 -27.18 -16.13 12.71
CA ILE A 465 -25.89 -16.79 12.40
C ILE A 465 -24.85 -15.75 12.00
N LYS A 466 -25.22 -14.78 11.15
CA LYS A 466 -24.32 -13.71 10.71
C LYS A 466 -23.84 -12.87 11.91
N THR A 467 -24.73 -12.43 12.79
CA THR A 467 -24.35 -11.64 13.98
C THR A 467 -23.38 -12.40 14.87
N ILE A 468 -23.69 -13.65 15.23
CA ILE A 468 -22.81 -14.45 16.09
C ILE A 468 -21.48 -14.78 15.41
N SER A 469 -21.46 -14.97 14.08
CA SER A 469 -20.20 -15.18 13.36
C SER A 469 -19.27 -13.95 13.43
N GLN A 470 -19.84 -12.74 13.46
CA GLN A 470 -19.08 -11.50 13.64
C GLN A 470 -18.53 -11.38 15.07
N GLU A 471 -19.36 -11.69 16.08
CA GLU A 471 -18.93 -11.73 17.48
C GLU A 471 -17.81 -12.76 17.70
N LEU A 472 -17.91 -13.93 17.04
CA LEU A 472 -16.88 -14.97 17.09
C LEU A 472 -15.55 -14.48 16.51
N ALA A 473 -15.57 -13.81 15.35
CA ALA A 473 -14.37 -13.22 14.75
C ALA A 473 -13.76 -12.12 15.64
N GLN A 474 -14.60 -11.35 16.36
CA GLN A 474 -14.14 -10.36 17.32
C GLN A 474 -13.47 -11.02 18.53
N CYS A 475 -14.06 -12.07 19.11
CA CYS A 475 -13.46 -12.84 20.20
C CYS A 475 -12.09 -13.43 19.80
N GLU A 476 -11.96 -14.00 18.60
CA GLU A 476 -10.69 -14.52 18.08
C GLU A 476 -9.63 -13.43 17.94
N THR A 477 -10.03 -12.24 17.47
CA THR A 477 -9.12 -11.09 17.36
C THR A 477 -8.66 -10.62 18.73
N SER A 478 -9.56 -10.53 19.72
CA SER A 478 -9.23 -10.18 21.10
C SER A 478 -8.27 -11.20 21.74
N ILE A 479 -8.44 -12.49 21.47
CA ILE A 479 -7.51 -13.54 21.95
C ILE A 479 -6.10 -13.30 21.41
N LYS A 480 -5.96 -13.07 20.10
CA LYS A 480 -4.66 -12.78 19.47
C LYS A 480 -4.01 -11.53 20.08
N GLN A 481 -4.79 -10.47 20.31
CA GLN A 481 -4.28 -9.25 20.94
C GLN A 481 -3.75 -9.50 22.36
N ILE A 482 -4.44 -10.32 23.16
CA ILE A 482 -4.02 -10.69 24.51
C ILE A 482 -2.71 -11.49 24.48
N GLU A 483 -2.56 -12.42 23.54
CA GLU A 483 -1.32 -13.20 23.37
C GLU A 483 -0.13 -12.32 22.96
N GLU A 484 -0.36 -11.40 22.02
CA GLU A 484 0.65 -10.41 21.59
C GLU A 484 1.05 -9.48 22.74
N GLU A 485 0.08 -8.96 23.51
CA GLU A 485 0.34 -8.09 24.66
C GLU A 485 1.10 -8.83 25.75
N HIS A 486 0.73 -10.08 26.04
CA HIS A 486 1.45 -10.92 26.99
C HIS A 486 2.90 -11.18 26.53
N SER A 487 3.11 -11.49 25.24
CA SER A 487 4.47 -11.68 24.71
C SER A 487 5.31 -10.41 24.84
N LYS A 488 4.71 -9.22 24.63
CA LYS A 488 5.38 -7.93 24.84
C LYS A 488 5.72 -7.72 26.31
N GLN A 489 4.79 -7.97 27.22
CA GLN A 489 4.98 -7.87 28.68
C GLN A 489 6.11 -8.78 29.16
N VAL A 490 6.10 -10.06 28.75
CA VAL A 490 7.14 -11.03 29.14
C VAL A 490 8.51 -10.63 28.60
N ASN A 491 8.60 -10.22 27.34
CA ASN A 491 9.87 -9.76 26.77
C ASN A 491 10.37 -8.51 27.50
N TRP A 492 9.49 -7.55 27.79
CA TRP A 492 9.83 -6.35 28.55
C TRP A 492 10.40 -6.69 29.94
N VAL A 493 9.75 -7.59 30.69
CA VAL A 493 10.25 -8.05 32.01
C VAL A 493 11.62 -8.72 31.89
N ARG A 494 11.84 -9.55 30.85
CA ARG A 494 13.15 -10.19 30.61
C ARG A 494 14.24 -9.16 30.27
N HIS A 495 13.92 -8.14 29.47
CA HIS A 495 14.85 -7.06 29.16
C HIS A 495 15.15 -6.20 30.38
N LEU A 496 14.15 -5.93 31.22
CA LEU A 496 14.30 -5.24 32.49
C LEU A 496 15.22 -6.02 33.44
N ALA A 497 15.06 -7.34 33.54
CA ALA A 497 15.96 -8.21 34.32
C ALA A 497 17.41 -8.17 33.83
N LYS A 498 17.63 -8.09 32.51
CA LYS A 498 18.97 -7.96 31.92
C LYS A 498 19.57 -6.58 32.19
N SER A 499 18.74 -5.53 32.25
CA SER A 499 19.19 -4.15 32.48
C SER A 499 19.76 -3.92 33.88
N SER A 500 19.27 -4.63 34.90
CA SER A 500 19.75 -4.46 36.28
C SER A 500 21.19 -4.87 36.49
N ASN A 501 21.69 -5.79 35.67
CA ASN A 501 23.03 -6.35 35.79
C ASN A 501 24.06 -5.60 34.94
N GLN A 502 23.66 -4.58 34.18
CA GLN A 502 24.54 -3.83 33.28
C GLN A 502 24.74 -2.39 33.75
N ALA A 503 25.99 -1.98 33.92
CA ALA A 503 26.34 -0.60 34.27
C ALA A 503 26.15 0.40 33.11
N VAL A 504 26.00 -0.08 31.87
CA VAL A 504 25.85 0.75 30.66
C VAL A 504 24.60 0.33 29.90
N LEU A 505 23.67 1.26 29.70
CA LEU A 505 22.45 1.04 28.91
C LEU A 505 22.81 0.93 27.42
N THR A 506 22.57 -0.22 26.80
CA THR A 506 22.76 -0.41 25.35
C THR A 506 21.58 0.16 24.55
N ALA A 507 21.81 0.47 23.26
CA ALA A 507 20.75 0.99 22.38
C ALA A 507 19.57 0.01 22.23
N GLU A 508 19.86 -1.29 22.16
CA GLU A 508 18.86 -2.34 22.05
C GLU A 508 17.95 -2.39 23.29
N LEU A 509 18.55 -2.29 24.48
CA LEU A 509 17.84 -2.27 25.74
C LEU A 509 16.95 -1.04 25.89
N LEU A 510 17.45 0.14 25.51
CA LEU A 510 16.67 1.38 25.53
C LEU A 510 15.46 1.30 24.62
N ASN A 511 15.61 0.81 23.38
CA ASN A 511 14.48 0.64 22.46
C ASN A 511 13.50 -0.44 22.90
N ALA A 512 13.95 -1.47 23.64
CA ALA A 512 13.08 -2.50 24.17
C ALA A 512 12.25 -2.01 25.36
N LEU A 513 12.81 -1.15 26.21
CA LEU A 513 12.16 -0.68 27.44
C LEU A 513 11.33 0.58 27.25
N ILE A 514 11.84 1.54 26.48
CA ILE A 514 11.32 2.90 26.39
C ILE A 514 10.71 3.13 25.02
N GLU A 515 9.48 3.63 25.02
CA GLU A 515 8.79 4.08 23.81
C GLU A 515 9.21 5.51 23.45
N ARG A 516 9.22 6.39 24.45
CA ARG A 516 9.36 7.83 24.23
C ARG A 516 9.92 8.53 25.47
N ILE A 517 10.84 9.46 25.25
CA ILE A 517 11.42 10.36 26.26
C ILE A 517 11.07 11.79 25.85
N GLU A 518 10.29 12.47 26.66
CA GLU A 518 9.93 13.86 26.47
C GLU A 518 10.73 14.77 27.40
N VAL A 519 11.24 15.86 26.85
CA VAL A 519 12.03 16.86 27.59
C VAL A 519 11.33 18.21 27.47
N ASP A 520 11.07 18.84 28.61
CA ASP A 520 10.44 20.16 28.70
C ASP A 520 11.48 21.30 28.84
N VAL A 521 11.01 22.55 28.67
CA VAL A 521 11.77 23.78 28.89
C VAL A 521 12.29 23.87 30.33
N ASP A 522 11.49 23.39 31.29
CA ASP A 522 11.85 23.38 32.72
C ASP A 522 12.80 22.23 33.09
N LYS A 523 13.33 21.52 32.09
CA LYS A 523 14.18 20.31 32.23
C LYS A 523 13.48 19.14 32.92
N THR A 524 12.15 19.17 33.01
CA THR A 524 11.38 17.98 33.40
C THR A 524 11.48 16.94 32.29
N VAL A 525 11.70 15.68 32.68
CA VAL A 525 11.87 14.56 31.76
C VAL A 525 10.77 13.55 32.05
N THR A 526 9.98 13.24 31.02
CA THR A 526 8.91 12.23 31.11
C THR A 526 9.30 11.04 30.24
N VAL A 527 9.43 9.87 30.85
CA VAL A 527 9.77 8.61 30.15
C VAL A 527 8.53 7.75 30.06
N THR A 528 8.14 7.40 28.84
CA THR A 528 7.06 6.47 28.54
C THR A 528 7.65 5.11 28.19
N PHE A 529 7.32 4.09 28.97
CA PHE A 529 7.75 2.72 28.74
C PHE A 529 6.86 2.02 27.71
N ASN A 530 7.46 1.11 26.90
CA ASN A 530 6.75 0.30 25.90
C ASN A 530 5.65 -0.59 26.50
N CYS A 531 5.69 -0.84 27.80
CA CYS A 531 4.79 -1.73 28.49
C CYS A 531 4.44 -1.17 29.87
N ARG A 532 3.14 -1.06 30.16
CA ARG A 532 2.64 -0.74 31.50
C ARG A 532 2.34 -2.04 32.24
N ILE A 533 3.16 -2.39 33.22
CA ILE A 533 2.83 -3.47 34.17
C ILE A 533 2.19 -2.81 35.38
N GLY A 534 0.88 -3.02 35.54
CA GLY A 534 0.06 -2.37 36.54
C GLY A 534 -1.01 -1.50 35.88
N GLY A 535 -2.13 -2.13 35.54
CA GLY A 535 -3.36 -1.42 35.26
C GLY A 535 -4.26 -1.58 36.46
N ASP A 536 -4.09 -0.72 37.46
CA ASP A 536 -5.26 -0.13 38.10
C ASP A 536 -5.44 1.23 37.41
N LYS A 537 -6.62 1.46 36.85
CA LYS A 537 -6.98 2.71 36.17
C LYS A 537 -7.23 3.86 37.15
N HIS A 538 -6.84 3.70 38.41
CA HIS A 538 -6.90 4.71 39.46
C HIS A 538 -5.57 4.67 40.19
N ASP A 539 -4.65 5.56 39.79
CA ASP A 539 -3.91 6.46 40.67
C ASP A 539 -3.09 7.46 39.83
#